data_AF-A0A957QY72-F1
#
_entry.id   AF-A0A957QY72-F1
#
_cell.length_a   1.000
_cell.length_b   1.000
_cell.length_c   1.000
_cell.angle_alpha   90.00
_cell.angle_beta   90.00
_cell.angle_gamma   90.00
#
_symmetry.space_group_name_H-M   'P 1'
#
loop_
_entity.id
_entity.type
_entity.pdbx_description
1 polymer ?
#
loop_
_entity_poly.entity_id
_entity_poly.type
_entity_poly.pdbx_seq_one_letter_code
_entity_poly.pdbx_strand_id
1 'polypeptide(L)'
;LAAYPLTLAMGMLSLFLASFCPTRRLASMIGIAILLVSYFGSNLAGMAEPIEPFKPLFLFTYLDISGNILVNGPEISDVLVLLAVAVVSFGLAVLFFQRRDITVGQWPWQRARAAGAAR
;
A
#
# COMPACT_ATOMS: atom_id res chain seq x y z
N LEU A 1 4.15 3.16 -20.11
CA LEU A 1 2.74 2.75 -19.93
C LEU A 1 2.59 1.56 -18.98
N ALA A 2 3.47 0.56 -19.01
CA ALA A 2 3.33 -0.65 -18.19
C ALA A 2 3.31 -0.45 -16.66
N ALA A 3 4.05 0.53 -16.12
CA ALA A 3 4.15 0.71 -14.67
C ALA A 3 3.00 1.49 -14.01
N TYR A 4 2.06 2.07 -14.78
CA TYR A 4 1.00 2.93 -14.24
C TYR A 4 0.08 2.25 -13.22
N PRO A 5 -0.35 0.98 -13.41
CA PRO A 5 -1.22 0.32 -12.44
C PRO A 5 -0.54 0.14 -11.08
N LEU A 6 0.77 -0.17 -11.10
CA LEU A 6 1.56 -0.33 -9.88
C LEU A 6 1.72 1.01 -9.14
N THR A 7 2.10 2.08 -9.85
CA THR A 7 2.25 3.39 -9.22
C THR A 7 0.92 3.92 -8.68
N LEU A 8 -0.18 3.64 -9.36
CA LEU A 8 -1.53 3.96 -8.88
C LEU A 8 -1.85 3.18 -7.60
N ALA A 9 -1.66 1.85 -7.59
CA ALA A 9 -1.90 1.02 -6.42
C ALA A 9 -1.07 1.51 -5.22
N MET A 10 0.21 1.79 -5.43
CA MET A 10 1.09 2.25 -4.36
C MET A 10 0.76 3.68 -3.91
N GLY A 11 0.32 4.54 -4.83
CA GLY A 11 -0.18 5.88 -4.52
C GLY A 11 -1.45 5.85 -3.65
N MET A 12 -2.42 4.99 -3.99
CA MET A 12 -3.65 4.84 -3.20
C MET A 12 -3.38 4.18 -1.84
N LEU A 13 -2.44 3.23 -1.76
CA LEU A 13 -1.99 2.66 -0.50
C LEU A 13 -1.32 3.73 0.37
N SER A 14 -0.49 4.58 -0.22
CA SER A 14 0.15 5.71 0.47
C SER A 14 -0.89 6.72 0.98
N LEU A 15 -1.95 6.99 0.19
CA LEU A 15 -3.07 7.81 0.60
C LEU A 15 -3.83 7.21 1.80
N PHE A 16 -4.08 5.90 1.75
CA PHE A 16 -4.66 5.15 2.87
C PHE A 16 -3.79 5.29 4.13
N LEU A 17 -2.49 5.02 4.04
CA LEU A 17 -1.58 5.14 5.17
C LEU A 17 -1.54 6.56 5.72
N ALA A 18 -1.59 7.59 4.88
CA ALA A 18 -1.64 8.98 5.31
C ALA A 18 -2.93 9.32 6.06
N SER A 19 -4.06 8.78 5.61
CA SER A 19 -5.35 8.93 6.30
C SER A 19 -5.40 8.16 7.62
N PHE A 20 -4.79 6.97 7.64
CA PHE A 20 -4.84 6.04 8.77
C PHE A 20 -3.86 6.43 9.88
N CYS A 21 -2.63 6.81 9.53
CA CYS A 21 -1.60 7.09 10.51
C CYS A 21 -1.83 8.44 11.22
N PRO A 22 -1.46 8.56 12.50
CA PRO A 22 -1.61 9.79 13.26
C PRO A 22 -0.68 10.91 12.76
N THR A 23 0.54 10.56 12.34
CA THR A 23 1.55 11.52 11.86
C THR A 23 2.03 11.19 10.44
N ARG A 24 2.36 12.23 9.67
CA ARG A 24 2.87 12.09 8.30
C ARG A 24 4.16 11.27 8.23
N ARG A 25 5.04 11.41 9.24
CA ARG A 25 6.31 10.68 9.34
C ARG A 25 6.12 9.19 9.50
N LEU A 26 5.14 8.76 10.31
CA LEU A 26 4.83 7.35 10.50
C LEU A 26 4.24 6.75 9.22
N ALA A 27 3.33 7.47 8.55
CA ALA A 27 2.80 7.05 7.25
C ALA A 27 3.90 6.85 6.20
N SER A 28 4.83 7.80 6.08
CA SER A 28 5.91 7.71 5.11
C SER A 28 6.88 6.58 5.43
N MET A 29 7.22 6.36 6.69
CA MET A 29 8.08 5.25 7.10
C MET A 29 7.47 3.89 6.75
N ILE A 30 6.18 3.70 7.04
CA ILE A 30 5.47 2.45 6.69
C ILE A 30 5.40 2.29 5.17
N GLY A 31 5.06 3.36 4.43
CA GLY A 31 4.98 3.32 2.97
C GLY A 31 6.31 2.95 2.32
N ILE A 32 7.42 3.53 2.79
CA ILE A 32 8.77 3.20 2.31
C ILE A 32 9.13 1.75 2.65
N ALA A 33 8.83 1.30 3.87
CA ALA A 33 9.10 -0.08 4.28
C ALA A 33 8.34 -1.09 3.39
N ILE A 34 7.05 -0.86 3.13
CA ILE A 34 6.25 -1.71 2.24
C ILE A 34 6.82 -1.71 0.82
N LEU A 35 7.27 -0.56 0.32
CA LEU A 35 7.87 -0.46 -1.02
C LEU A 35 9.14 -1.30 -1.11
N LEU A 36 10.06 -1.15 -0.14
CA LEU A 36 11.31 -1.89 -0.12
C LEU A 36 11.07 -3.39 0.05
N VAL A 37 10.23 -3.78 1.01
CA VAL A 37 9.91 -5.19 1.26
C VAL A 37 9.23 -5.81 0.05
N SER A 38 8.31 -5.10 -0.62
CA SER A 38 7.68 -5.61 -1.84
C SER A 38 8.67 -5.75 -2.98
N TYR A 39 9.57 -4.78 -3.16
CA TYR A 39 10.59 -4.83 -4.20
C TYR A 39 11.59 -5.96 -3.96
N PHE A 40 12.19 -6.04 -2.77
CA PHE A 40 13.15 -7.10 -2.47
C PHE A 40 12.46 -8.47 -2.40
N GLY A 41 11.28 -8.54 -1.81
CA GLY A 41 10.48 -9.75 -1.72
C GLY A 41 10.16 -10.34 -3.09
N SER A 42 9.72 -9.52 -4.05
CA SER A 42 9.46 -9.98 -5.42
C SER A 42 10.72 -10.47 -6.13
N ASN A 43 11.87 -9.82 -5.90
CA ASN A 43 13.16 -10.21 -6.48
C ASN A 43 13.74 -11.49 -5.85
N LEU A 44 13.53 -11.70 -4.54
CA LEU A 44 14.05 -12.87 -3.80
C LEU A 44 13.11 -14.09 -3.89
N ALA A 45 11.81 -13.89 -4.14
CA ALA A 45 10.84 -14.99 -4.23
C ALA A 45 11.14 -15.99 -5.36
N GLY A 46 11.99 -15.63 -6.34
CA GLY A 46 12.48 -16.56 -7.36
C GLY A 46 13.74 -17.34 -6.97
N MET A 47 14.30 -17.10 -5.78
CA MET A 47 15.59 -17.64 -5.32
C MET A 47 15.49 -18.48 -4.04
N ALA A 48 14.39 -18.38 -3.28
CA ALA A 48 14.24 -19.05 -1.99
C ALA A 48 12.82 -19.63 -1.80
N GLU A 49 12.72 -20.96 -1.71
CA GLU A 49 11.47 -21.71 -1.46
C GLU A 49 10.61 -21.18 -0.29
N PRO A 50 11.18 -20.76 0.87
CA PRO A 50 10.36 -20.28 1.99
C PRO A 50 9.60 -18.98 1.71
N ILE A 51 10.01 -18.22 0.69
CA ILE A 51 9.47 -16.89 0.37
C ILE A 51 8.36 -16.98 -0.70
N GLU A 52 8.29 -18.09 -1.44
CA GLU A 52 7.28 -18.32 -2.48
C GLU A 52 5.82 -18.13 -2.01
N PRO A 53 5.41 -18.58 -0.81
CA PRO A 53 4.03 -18.39 -0.34
C PRO A 53 3.67 -16.91 -0.12
N PHE A 54 4.66 -16.06 0.12
CA PHE A 54 4.46 -14.62 0.36
C PHE A 54 4.52 -13.79 -0.91
N LYS A 55 4.86 -14.40 -2.05
CA LYS A 55 4.92 -13.75 -3.36
C LYS A 55 3.67 -12.90 -3.71
N PRO A 56 2.42 -13.36 -3.50
CA PRO A 56 1.24 -12.54 -3.83
C PRO A 56 1.04 -11.31 -2.93
N LEU A 57 1.73 -11.21 -1.79
CA LEU A 57 1.67 -10.01 -0.94
C LEU A 57 2.54 -8.86 -1.49
N PHE A 58 3.52 -9.17 -2.33
CA PHE A 58 4.42 -8.17 -2.88
C PHE A 58 3.80 -7.55 -4.13
N LEU A 59 3.46 -6.25 -4.06
CA LEU A 59 2.85 -5.54 -5.19
C LEU A 59 3.71 -5.59 -6.47
N PHE A 60 5.03 -5.67 -6.33
CA PHE A 60 5.97 -5.77 -7.46
C PHE A 60 5.94 -7.12 -8.17
N THR A 61 5.32 -8.16 -7.61
CA THR A 61 5.14 -9.45 -8.30
C THR A 61 4.20 -9.33 -9.50
N TYR A 62 3.21 -8.45 -9.43
CA TYR A 62 2.25 -8.20 -10.52
C TYR A 62 2.79 -7.22 -11.58
N LEU A 63 4.03 -6.77 -11.42
CA LEU A 63 4.72 -6.01 -12.46
C LEU A 63 5.61 -6.98 -13.24
N ASP A 64 5.17 -7.35 -14.44
CA ASP A 64 6.03 -8.10 -15.35
C ASP A 64 7.10 -7.17 -15.95
N ILE A 65 8.33 -7.31 -15.45
CA ILE A 65 9.52 -6.58 -15.94
C ILE A 65 10.23 -7.41 -17.03
N SER A 66 9.76 -8.63 -17.32
CA SER A 66 10.40 -9.50 -18.30
C SER A 66 10.20 -8.99 -19.73
N GLY A 67 11.07 -9.44 -20.64
CA GLY A 67 10.94 -9.14 -22.07
C GLY A 67 9.63 -9.64 -22.70
N ASN A 68 8.88 -10.49 -21.98
CA ASN A 68 7.59 -11.01 -22.42
C ASN A 68 6.55 -9.90 -22.64
N ILE A 69 6.62 -8.81 -21.86
CA ILE A 69 5.71 -7.67 -22.00
C ILE A 69 5.85 -6.93 -23.33
N LEU A 70 7.03 -7.00 -23.97
CA LEU A 70 7.26 -6.40 -25.29
C LEU A 70 6.64 -7.25 -26.42
N VAL A 71 6.44 -8.54 -26.18
CA VAL A 71 5.97 -9.50 -27.19
C VAL A 71 4.47 -9.76 -27.04
N ASN A 72 4.01 -10.02 -25.81
CA ASN A 72 2.63 -10.41 -25.52
C ASN A 72 1.81 -9.31 -24.84
N GLY A 73 2.43 -8.18 -24.49
CA GLY A 73 1.79 -7.12 -23.73
C GLY A 73 1.63 -7.46 -22.24
N PRO A 74 1.07 -6.54 -21.44
CA PRO A 74 0.84 -6.76 -20.01
C PRO A 74 -0.24 -7.82 -19.79
N GLU A 75 -0.02 -8.73 -18.83
CA GLU A 75 -1.05 -9.68 -18.44
C GLU A 75 -2.22 -8.94 -17.77
N ILE A 76 -3.43 -9.09 -18.36
CA ILE A 76 -4.62 -8.38 -17.91
C ILE A 76 -5.00 -8.75 -16.47
N SER A 77 -4.75 -10.00 -16.08
CA SER A 77 -4.99 -10.49 -14.72
C SER A 77 -4.24 -9.66 -13.67
N ASP A 78 -2.94 -9.48 -13.86
CA ASP A 78 -2.08 -8.71 -12.94
C ASP A 78 -2.48 -7.24 -12.87
N VAL A 79 -2.82 -6.66 -14.02
CA VAL A 79 -3.34 -5.28 -14.09
C VAL A 79 -4.65 -5.14 -13.29
N LEU A 80 -5.56 -6.09 -13.40
CA LEU A 80 -6.81 -6.09 -12.65
C LEU A 80 -6.58 -6.23 -11.14
N VAL A 81 -5.63 -7.06 -10.72
CA VAL A 81 -5.25 -7.18 -9.30
C VAL A 81 -4.73 -5.85 -8.77
N LEU A 82 -3.81 -5.19 -9.49
CA LEU A 82 -3.29 -3.88 -9.08
C LEU A 82 -4.39 -2.81 -9.03
N LEU A 83 -5.32 -2.80 -9.97
CA LEU A 83 -6.48 -1.91 -9.95
C LEU A 83 -7.40 -2.19 -8.77
N ALA A 84 -7.68 -3.47 -8.47
CA ALA A 84 -8.48 -3.85 -7.32
C ALA A 84 -7.84 -3.38 -6.01
N VAL A 85 -6.53 -3.58 -5.85
CA VAL A 85 -5.76 -3.07 -4.70
C VAL A 85 -5.85 -1.55 -4.60
N ALA A 86 -5.74 -0.84 -5.73
CA ALA A 86 -5.88 0.62 -5.76
C ALA A 86 -7.27 1.07 -5.27
N VAL A 87 -8.34 0.46 -5.79
CA VAL A 87 -9.73 0.78 -5.42
C VAL A 87 -10.00 0.48 -3.96
N VAL A 88 -9.57 -0.68 -3.45
CA VAL A 88 -9.74 -1.07 -2.05
C VAL A 88 -8.99 -0.10 -1.13
N SER A 89 -7.73 0.21 -1.46
CA SER A 89 -6.92 1.15 -0.69
C SER A 89 -7.53 2.55 -0.68
N PHE A 90 -8.03 3.01 -1.83
CA PHE A 90 -8.72 4.30 -1.92
C PHE A 90 -10.01 4.32 -1.10
N GLY A 91 -10.83 3.27 -1.17
CA GLY A 91 -12.04 3.15 -0.36
C GLY A 91 -11.74 3.19 1.14
N LEU A 92 -10.71 2.47 1.58
CA LEU A 92 -10.22 2.54 2.96
C LEU A 92 -9.74 3.96 3.32
N ALA A 93 -9.01 4.62 2.41
CA ALA A 93 -8.56 5.98 2.63
C ALA A 93 -9.73 6.94 2.87
N VAL A 94 -10.78 6.86 2.05
CA VAL A 94 -11.99 7.68 2.21
C VAL A 94 -12.70 7.38 3.53
N LEU A 95 -12.88 6.10 3.88
CA LEU A 95 -13.54 5.71 5.13
C LEU A 95 -12.81 6.24 6.37
N PHE A 96 -11.48 6.15 6.40
CA PHE A 96 -10.69 6.65 7.52
C PHE A 96 -10.58 8.17 7.52
N PHE A 97 -10.52 8.80 6.34
CA PHE A 97 -10.54 10.25 6.23
C PHE A 97 -11.84 10.85 6.77
N GLN A 98 -13.00 10.26 6.44
CA GLN A 98 -14.31 10.71 6.94
C GLN A 98 -14.46 10.56 8.45
N ARG A 99 -13.82 9.56 9.05
CA ARG A 99 -13.83 9.33 10.50
C ARG A 99 -12.84 10.20 11.27
N ARG A 100 -11.94 10.91 10.58
CA ARG A 100 -10.91 11.76 11.18
C ARG A 100 -11.44 13.18 11.30
N ASP A 101 -11.86 13.57 12.50
CA ASP A 101 -12.20 14.96 12.79
C ASP A 101 -10.98 15.87 12.58
N ILE A 102 -11.11 16.80 11.64
CA ILE A 102 -10.07 17.73 11.20
C ILE A 102 -9.66 18.69 12.33
N THR A 103 -10.56 18.93 13.28
CA THR A 103 -10.45 19.96 14.33
C THR A 103 -9.53 19.56 15.50
N VAL A 104 -9.18 18.27 15.65
CA VAL A 104 -8.27 17.82 16.72
C VAL A 104 -7.16 16.89 16.25
N GLY A 105 -7.17 16.37 15.03
CA GLY A 105 -6.11 15.49 14.51
C GLY A 105 -5.86 14.20 15.32
N GLN A 106 -6.67 13.96 16.35
CA GLN A 106 -6.57 12.89 17.32
C GLN A 106 -7.62 11.85 17.01
N TRP A 107 -7.19 10.61 16.84
CA TRP A 107 -8.12 9.49 16.68
C TRP A 107 -8.98 9.29 17.94
N PRO A 108 -10.19 8.70 17.82
CA PRO A 108 -11.08 8.45 18.94
C PRO A 108 -10.43 7.82 20.18
N TRP A 109 -9.49 6.89 20.02
CA TRP A 109 -8.76 6.25 21.12
C TRP A 109 -7.59 7.09 21.67
N GLN A 110 -7.07 8.05 20.91
CA GLN A 110 -6.07 8.99 21.41
C GLN A 110 -6.70 10.06 22.31
N ARG A 111 -7.98 10.41 22.05
CA ARG A 111 -8.77 11.29 22.93
C ARG A 111 -8.87 10.76 24.37
N ALA A 112 -9.02 9.45 24.54
CA ALA A 112 -9.09 8.82 25.85
C ALA A 112 -7.81 9.03 26.68
N ARG A 113 -6.63 9.04 26.02
CA ARG A 113 -5.35 9.34 26.68
C ARG A 113 -5.19 10.82 27.02
N ALA A 114 -5.60 11.73 26.13
CA ALA A 114 -5.52 13.17 26.39
C ALA A 114 -6.45 13.62 27.54
N ALA A 115 -7.67 13.06 27.60
CA ALA A 115 -8.62 13.36 28.68
C ALA A 115 -8.17 12.78 30.04
N GLY A 116 -7.43 11.68 30.05
CA GLY A 116 -6.88 11.07 31.27
C GLY A 116 -5.67 11.82 31.85
N ALA A 117 -4.89 12.51 31.01
CA ALA A 117 -3.71 13.27 31.44
C ALA A 117 -4.04 14.68 31.98
N ALA A 118 -5.29 15.13 31.81
CA ALA A 118 -5.78 16.44 32.29
C ALA A 118 -6.49 16.35 33.66
N ARG A 119 -6.43 15.20 34.34
CA ARG A 119 -6.92 14.97 35.71
C ARG A 119 -5.73 14.74 36.63
#